data_AF-A0A5B8LZ78-F1
#
_entry.id   AF-A0A5B8LZ78-F1
#
_cell.length_a   1.000
_cell.length_b   1.000
_cell.length_c   1.000
_cell.angle_alpha   90.00
_cell.angle_beta   90.00
_cell.angle_gamma   90.00
#
_symmetry.space_group_name_H-M   'P 1'
#
loop_
_entity.id
_entity.type
_entity.pdbx_description
1 polymer ?
#
loop_
_entity_poly.entity_id
_entity_poly.type
_entity_poly.pdbx_seq_one_letter_code
_entity_poly.pdbx_strand_id
1 'polypeptide(L)'
;MSRFTARKRWLMAGPWAHPKTGILYYRKATPPDLWAARDRLKEFGIKVTREVHRSLGTKDQRPAEQLYLKFASEQETKWQRWRDVLRQGPQPLDNKQINGLAADHARAFLAQHEDDPFEVSPPLPIPSLDDLDEAPLQKMVSGMSTEQLESLKANLKAHLKATPAQRRVLGVQLLRQHPEYASIIGVDFATALEAIHGADTDAAMKTRSVHTDPATRRLVNFAMANHMVNARRGIEARQGGDYGPIEALDRAPSFAATSSPAPAQGDYLSLTELLNHKARTTSIRPKTVSTTRSYLGKFIAFLGHDDAARVTKSDVRRWRDSLMEQTAPTLLPKTIDDSYISAVKSVLAHGVKEFDLPSNAASNIRDTRPSPAPMRSKGWSEAEAVQILKATFDGSSKALSTPHKRALFWVPWILAYTGLRASEVTQFRGRHLSKEGGVPHLIITPLDGNTKSGKAWAVGIHQHLIEMGFLDLITQVGDGPLFYEPYEDDTDLTKLDGRHRAKDAAERVSEWVREEVGLVAPPRAAQSCLASSVHHEKPRLPNGQGSP
;
A
#
# COMPACT_ATOMS: atom_id res chain seq x y z
N MET A 1 0.66 40.60 -3.13
CA MET A 1 0.96 40.44 -1.68
C MET A 1 2.40 39.96 -1.52
N SER A 2 3.29 40.80 -0.99
CA SER A 2 4.74 40.56 -0.95
C SER A 2 5.13 39.40 -0.04
N ARG A 3 6.19 38.66 -0.41
CA ARG A 3 6.82 37.56 0.35
C ARG A 3 7.22 37.96 1.79
N PHE A 4 7.33 39.26 2.08
CA PHE A 4 7.55 39.80 3.43
C PHE A 4 6.33 39.66 4.36
N THR A 5 5.11 39.71 3.84
CA THR A 5 3.87 39.58 4.65
C THR A 5 3.65 38.15 5.14
N ALA A 6 4.20 37.14 4.45
CA ALA A 6 4.10 35.74 4.83
C ALA A 6 5.02 35.36 6.01
N ARG A 7 6.13 36.08 6.21
CA ARG A 7 7.10 35.81 7.29
C ARG A 7 6.68 36.32 8.66
N LYS A 8 5.80 37.33 8.76
CA LYS A 8 5.33 37.87 10.06
C LYS A 8 4.21 37.07 10.73
N ARG A 9 3.52 36.19 9.99
CA ARG A 9 2.34 35.47 10.51
C ARG A 9 2.67 34.30 11.45
N TRP A 10 3.96 33.97 11.56
CA TRP A 10 4.52 32.88 12.36
C TRP A 10 4.95 33.30 13.79
N LEU A 11 4.90 34.59 14.10
CA LEU A 11 5.35 35.21 15.36
C LEU A 11 4.17 35.83 16.14
N MET A 12 3.00 35.20 16.13
CA MET A 12 1.91 35.60 17.04
C MET A 12 2.23 35.01 18.42
N ALA A 13 3.04 35.72 19.20
CA ALA A 13 3.37 35.36 20.56
C ALA A 13 2.41 36.08 21.52
N GLY A 14 1.46 35.35 22.08
CA GLY A 14 0.61 35.81 23.18
C GLY A 14 -0.90 35.87 22.86
N PRO A 15 -1.72 36.20 23.88
CA PRO A 15 -3.17 36.26 23.74
C PRO A 15 -3.62 37.27 22.68
N TRP A 16 -4.49 36.84 21.77
CA TRP A 16 -5.04 37.68 20.71
C TRP A 16 -6.46 38.14 21.04
N ALA A 17 -6.72 39.45 21.05
CA ALA A 17 -8.04 40.01 21.32
C ALA A 17 -8.99 39.83 20.12
N HIS A 18 -10.14 39.21 20.35
CA HIS A 18 -11.15 39.04 19.32
C HIS A 18 -11.86 40.37 19.00
N PRO A 19 -11.91 40.81 17.73
CA PRO A 19 -12.28 42.17 17.35
C PRO A 19 -13.72 42.57 17.68
N LYS A 20 -14.63 41.59 17.87
CA LYS A 20 -16.03 41.86 18.21
C LYS A 20 -16.35 41.77 19.70
N THR A 21 -15.61 40.94 20.44
CA THR A 21 -15.98 40.56 21.82
C THR A 21 -14.99 41.05 22.85
N GLY A 22 -13.77 41.42 22.43
CA GLY A 22 -12.66 41.78 23.32
C GLY A 22 -12.10 40.61 24.15
N ILE A 23 -12.68 39.41 24.03
CA ILE A 23 -12.20 38.19 24.70
C ILE A 23 -10.86 37.79 24.07
N LEU A 24 -9.92 37.36 24.91
CA LEU A 24 -8.60 36.93 24.49
C LEU A 24 -8.62 35.46 24.03
N TYR A 25 -7.87 35.14 22.97
CA TYR A 25 -7.79 33.82 22.36
C TYR A 25 -6.34 33.35 22.28
N TYR A 26 -6.14 32.05 22.46
CA TYR A 26 -4.98 31.35 21.92
C TYR A 26 -5.16 31.24 20.40
N ARG A 27 -4.14 31.61 19.62
CA ARG A 27 -4.16 31.53 18.15
C ARG A 27 -2.76 31.23 17.63
N LYS A 28 -2.57 30.05 17.03
CA LYS A 28 -1.27 29.61 16.50
C LYS A 28 -1.42 28.91 15.15
N ALA A 29 -0.55 29.24 14.21
CA ALA A 29 -0.49 28.54 12.93
C ALA A 29 0.04 27.12 13.11
N THR A 30 -0.51 26.17 12.35
CA THR A 30 -0.01 24.79 12.37
C THR A 30 1.40 24.72 11.75
N PRO A 31 2.33 23.96 12.34
CA PRO A 31 3.68 23.82 11.82
C PRO A 31 3.74 23.35 10.35
N PRO A 32 4.72 23.81 9.54
CA PRO A 32 4.71 23.58 8.10
C PRO A 32 4.91 22.11 7.78
N ASP A 33 5.68 21.39 8.60
CA ASP A 33 5.88 19.95 8.56
C ASP A 33 4.55 19.19 8.73
N LEU A 34 3.76 19.55 9.75
CA LEU A 34 2.45 18.94 10.01
C LEU A 34 1.41 19.35 8.96
N TRP A 35 1.43 20.60 8.50
CA TRP A 35 0.54 21.08 7.45
C TRP A 35 0.83 20.44 6.08
N ALA A 36 2.10 20.21 5.77
CA ALA A 36 2.51 19.49 4.57
C ALA A 36 2.09 18.01 4.64
N ALA A 37 2.16 17.40 5.83
CA ALA A 37 1.77 16.01 6.06
C ALA A 37 0.26 15.79 6.33
N ARG A 38 -0.59 16.82 6.17
CA ARG A 38 -2.03 16.77 6.52
C ARG A 38 -2.80 15.63 5.87
N ASP A 39 -2.49 15.28 4.62
CA ASP A 39 -3.18 14.21 3.90
C ASP A 39 -2.81 12.84 4.47
N ARG A 40 -1.54 12.65 4.87
CA ARG A 40 -1.05 11.46 5.56
C ARG A 40 -1.62 11.34 6.99
N LEU A 41 -1.70 12.45 7.71
CA LEU A 41 -2.35 12.49 9.02
C LEU A 41 -3.84 12.16 8.93
N LYS A 42 -4.52 12.59 7.85
CA LYS A 42 -5.93 12.27 7.58
C LYS A 42 -6.15 10.76 7.38
N GLU A 43 -5.20 10.05 6.76
CA GLU A 43 -5.24 8.58 6.64
C GLU A 43 -5.27 7.89 8.02
N PHE A 44 -4.69 8.51 9.06
CA PHE A 44 -4.73 8.04 10.44
C PHE A 44 -5.90 8.61 11.26
N GLY A 45 -6.89 9.24 10.61
CA GLY A 45 -8.02 9.87 11.30
C GLY A 45 -7.70 11.20 11.99
N ILE A 46 -6.52 11.78 11.76
CA ILE A 46 -6.10 13.05 12.34
C ILE A 46 -6.45 14.20 11.39
N LYS A 47 -7.38 15.07 11.82
CA LYS A 47 -7.75 16.28 11.08
C LYS A 47 -6.82 17.44 11.46
N VAL A 48 -6.06 17.93 10.47
CA VAL A 48 -5.17 19.08 10.64
C VAL A 48 -5.82 20.34 10.07
N THR A 49 -5.97 21.38 10.89
CA THR A 49 -6.38 22.71 10.44
C THR A 49 -5.16 23.58 10.16
N ARG A 50 -5.33 24.65 9.36
CA ARG A 50 -4.22 25.57 9.02
C ARG A 50 -3.79 26.42 10.22
N GLU A 51 -4.74 26.66 11.11
CA GLU A 51 -4.60 27.48 12.30
C GLU A 51 -5.45 26.85 13.41
N VAL A 52 -4.96 26.92 14.64
CA VAL A 52 -5.66 26.51 15.85
C VAL A 52 -6.01 27.75 16.63
N HIS A 53 -7.27 27.88 17.04
CA HIS A 53 -7.72 28.91 17.96
C HIS A 53 -8.52 28.32 19.11
N ARG A 54 -8.45 28.96 20.29
CA ARG A 54 -9.24 28.60 21.47
C ARG A 54 -9.49 29.86 22.30
N SER A 55 -10.74 30.09 22.72
CA SER A 55 -11.06 31.18 23.65
C SER A 55 -10.38 30.93 24.99
N LEU A 56 -9.80 31.98 25.58
CA LEU A 56 -9.24 31.95 26.94
C LEU A 56 -10.30 32.32 27.99
N GLY A 57 -11.53 32.67 27.56
CA GLY A 57 -12.67 32.92 28.44
C GLY A 57 -12.59 34.20 29.26
N THR A 58 -11.54 35.01 29.09
CA THR A 58 -11.34 36.26 29.84
C THR A 58 -10.91 37.41 28.92
N LYS A 59 -11.20 38.63 29.36
CA LYS A 59 -10.69 39.88 28.78
C LYS A 59 -9.43 40.37 29.51
N ASP A 60 -9.13 39.81 30.69
CA ASP A 60 -8.01 40.22 31.52
C ASP A 60 -6.70 39.62 31.03
N GLN A 61 -5.69 40.48 30.88
CA GLN A 61 -4.43 40.12 30.25
C GLN A 61 -3.64 39.08 31.05
N ARG A 62 -3.48 39.27 32.38
CA ARG A 62 -2.65 38.38 33.22
C ARG A 62 -3.21 36.95 33.30
N PRO A 63 -4.50 36.71 33.59
CA PRO A 63 -5.05 35.36 33.56
C PRO A 63 -5.02 34.74 32.16
N ALA A 64 -5.21 35.55 31.11
CA ALA A 64 -5.11 35.07 29.73
C ALA A 64 -3.70 34.60 29.35
N GLU A 65 -2.64 35.29 29.80
CA GLU A 65 -1.26 34.87 29.54
C GLU A 65 -0.94 33.50 30.16
N GLN A 66 -1.42 33.24 31.38
CA GLN A 66 -1.25 31.94 32.03
C GLN A 66 -1.99 30.83 31.28
N LEU A 67 -3.25 31.06 30.90
CA LEU A 67 -4.04 30.12 30.11
C LEU A 67 -3.45 29.88 28.72
N TYR A 68 -2.89 30.93 28.10
CA TYR A 68 -2.21 30.85 26.82
C TYR A 68 -1.00 29.92 26.90
N LEU A 69 -0.15 30.06 27.92
CA LEU A 69 1.02 29.20 28.11
C LEU A 69 0.63 27.74 28.33
N LYS A 70 -0.41 27.49 29.14
CA LYS A 70 -0.95 26.15 29.35
C LYS A 70 -1.42 25.52 28.04
N PHE A 71 -2.26 26.22 27.28
CA PHE A 71 -2.74 25.72 25.99
C PHE A 71 -1.64 25.59 24.94
N ALA A 72 -0.63 26.46 24.96
CA ALA A 72 0.53 26.35 24.08
C ALA A 72 1.30 25.04 24.33
N SER A 73 1.50 24.68 25.60
CA SER A 73 2.15 23.42 26.00
C SER A 73 1.33 22.20 25.56
N GLU A 74 0.03 22.18 25.87
CA GLU A 74 -0.90 21.11 25.44
C GLU A 74 -0.88 20.93 23.91
N GLN A 75 -0.87 22.04 23.18
CA GLN A 75 -0.88 22.03 21.72
C GLN A 75 0.46 21.54 21.13
N GLU A 76 1.60 21.87 21.74
CA GLU A 76 2.89 21.35 21.31
C GLU A 76 3.00 19.85 21.57
N THR A 77 2.55 19.37 22.74
CA THR A 77 2.46 17.93 23.03
C THR A 77 1.57 17.21 22.02
N LYS A 78 0.46 17.81 21.61
CA LYS A 78 -0.39 17.30 20.52
C LYS A 78 0.34 17.21 19.19
N TRP A 79 1.06 18.25 18.80
CA TRP A 79 1.84 18.26 17.57
C TRP A 79 2.99 17.27 17.59
N GLN A 80 3.66 17.11 18.73
CA GLN A 80 4.71 16.12 18.88
C GLN A 80 4.18 14.69 18.70
N ARG A 81 3.03 14.36 19.32
CA ARG A 81 2.34 13.07 19.11
C ARG A 81 2.05 12.82 17.63
N TRP A 82 1.58 13.83 16.89
CA TRP A 82 1.33 13.70 15.45
C TRP A 82 2.61 13.43 14.66
N ARG A 83 3.74 14.05 15.05
CA ARG A 83 5.05 13.77 14.45
C ARG A 83 5.50 12.34 14.70
N ASP A 84 5.27 11.82 15.91
CA ASP A 84 5.67 10.46 16.25
C ASP A 84 4.81 9.42 15.53
N VAL A 85 3.50 9.64 15.41
CA VAL A 85 2.62 8.82 14.54
C VAL A 85 3.05 8.89 13.07
N LEU A 86 3.46 10.06 12.57
CA LEU A 86 3.98 10.18 11.20
C LEU A 86 5.29 9.43 10.98
N ARG A 87 6.14 9.35 12.00
CA ARG A 87 7.44 8.68 11.94
C ARG A 87 7.30 7.17 12.06
N GLN A 88 6.52 6.69 13.03
CA GLN A 88 6.48 5.29 13.43
C GLN A 88 5.22 4.55 12.95
N GLY A 89 4.19 5.28 12.52
CA GLY A 89 2.85 4.72 12.30
C GLY A 89 2.08 4.55 13.63
N PRO A 90 0.74 4.49 13.58
CA PRO A 90 -0.06 4.18 14.76
C PRO A 90 0.14 2.70 15.14
N GLN A 91 0.51 2.45 16.38
CA GLN A 91 0.54 1.13 16.98
C GLN A 91 -0.89 0.68 17.29
N PRO A 92 -1.32 -0.49 16.80
CA PRO A 92 -2.58 -1.08 17.22
C PRO A 92 -2.44 -1.56 18.67
N LEU A 93 -3.45 -1.26 19.50
CA LEU A 93 -3.54 -1.78 20.86
C LEU A 93 -4.79 -2.65 20.99
N ASP A 94 -4.63 -3.84 21.53
CA ASP A 94 -5.79 -4.65 21.91
C ASP A 94 -6.44 -4.12 23.21
N ASN A 95 -7.64 -4.63 23.53
CA ASN A 95 -8.38 -4.18 24.71
C ASN A 95 -7.63 -4.49 26.03
N LYS A 96 -6.86 -5.58 26.09
CA LYS A 96 -6.09 -5.96 27.28
C LYS A 96 -4.91 -5.00 27.49
N GLN A 97 -4.23 -4.61 26.42
CA GLN A 97 -3.17 -3.60 26.41
C GLN A 97 -3.71 -2.22 26.75
N ILE A 98 -4.85 -1.80 26.20
CA ILE A 98 -5.51 -0.53 26.55
C ILE A 98 -5.79 -0.47 28.05
N ASN A 99 -6.41 -1.52 28.61
CA ASN A 99 -6.69 -1.59 30.04
C ASN A 99 -5.41 -1.70 30.87
N GLY A 100 -4.40 -2.44 30.40
CA GLY A 100 -3.13 -2.58 31.10
C GLY A 100 -2.34 -1.28 31.18
N LEU A 101 -2.36 -0.47 30.11
CA LEU A 101 -1.70 0.83 30.06
C LEU A 101 -2.32 1.79 31.08
N ALA A 102 -3.66 1.85 31.11
CA ALA A 102 -4.39 2.68 32.06
C ALA A 102 -4.25 2.18 33.51
N ALA A 103 -4.30 0.87 33.74
CA ALA A 103 -4.15 0.28 35.07
C ALA A 103 -2.75 0.47 35.63
N ASP A 104 -1.70 0.29 34.82
CA ASP A 104 -0.32 0.53 35.25
C ASP A 104 -0.10 2.01 35.62
N HIS A 105 -0.68 2.94 34.87
CA HIS A 105 -0.64 4.37 35.23
C HIS A 105 -1.39 4.65 36.53
N ALA A 106 -2.56 4.06 36.72
CA ALA A 106 -3.34 4.21 37.95
C ALA A 106 -2.63 3.62 39.18
N ARG A 107 -1.95 2.47 39.04
CA ARG A 107 -1.10 1.90 40.10
C ARG A 107 0.09 2.79 40.42
N ALA A 108 0.77 3.31 39.40
CA ALA A 108 1.88 4.23 39.59
C ALA A 108 1.43 5.52 40.30
N PHE A 109 0.27 6.05 39.93
CA PHE A 109 -0.35 7.20 40.62
C PHE A 109 -0.65 6.88 42.08
N LEU A 110 -1.24 5.72 42.38
CA LEU A 110 -1.52 5.31 43.75
C LEU A 110 -0.22 5.22 44.56
N ALA A 111 0.77 4.46 44.06
CA ALA A 111 2.04 4.23 44.75
C ALA A 111 2.80 5.55 44.99
N GLN A 112 2.71 6.53 44.08
CA GLN A 112 3.36 7.82 44.24
C GLN A 112 2.79 8.65 45.40
N HIS A 113 1.50 8.50 45.71
CA HIS A 113 0.80 9.34 46.68
C HIS A 113 0.28 8.55 47.90
N GLU A 114 0.68 7.28 48.02
CA GLU A 114 0.23 6.42 49.12
C GLU A 114 0.87 6.84 50.46
N ASP A 115 2.12 7.28 50.44
CA ASP A 115 2.84 7.75 51.64
C ASP A 115 2.39 9.13 52.13
N ASP A 116 1.91 9.99 51.21
CA ASP A 116 1.31 11.30 51.52
C ASP A 116 0.00 11.52 50.74
N PRO A 117 -1.13 10.94 51.21
CA PRO A 117 -2.38 10.96 50.46
C PRO A 117 -3.08 12.33 50.47
N PHE A 118 -2.63 13.30 51.27
CA PHE A 118 -3.21 14.63 51.35
C PHE A 118 -2.64 15.61 50.29
N GLU A 119 -1.55 15.27 49.61
CA GLU A 119 -1.03 16.06 48.47
C GLU A 119 -1.96 16.02 47.24
N VAL A 120 -2.77 14.96 47.12
CA VAL A 120 -3.70 14.79 46.01
C VAL A 120 -4.93 15.67 46.23
N SER A 121 -5.11 16.65 45.34
CA SER A 121 -6.35 17.44 45.33
C SER A 121 -7.59 16.54 45.16
N PRO A 122 -8.66 16.78 45.93
CA PRO A 122 -9.89 16.01 45.80
C PRO A 122 -10.40 16.07 44.36
N PRO A 123 -11.08 15.02 43.88
CA PRO A 123 -11.63 15.00 42.54
C PRO A 123 -12.49 16.25 42.32
N LEU A 124 -12.37 16.88 41.15
CA LEU A 124 -13.21 18.02 40.81
C LEU A 124 -14.68 17.62 41.03
N PRO A 125 -15.48 18.48 41.70
CA PRO A 125 -16.89 18.20 41.86
C PRO A 125 -17.49 17.94 40.49
N ILE A 126 -18.38 16.95 40.41
CA ILE A 126 -19.17 16.71 39.20
C ILE A 126 -19.82 18.06 38.87
N PRO A 127 -19.62 18.62 37.65
CA PRO A 127 -20.23 19.88 37.27
C PRO A 127 -21.72 19.84 37.59
N SER A 128 -22.27 20.91 38.17
CA SER A 128 -23.70 20.94 38.44
C SER A 128 -24.45 20.75 37.13
N LEU A 129 -25.50 19.92 37.15
CA LEU A 129 -26.39 19.78 36.00
C LEU A 129 -27.08 21.11 35.67
N ASP A 130 -27.14 22.04 36.64
CA ASP A 130 -27.77 23.35 36.51
C ASP A 130 -27.04 24.29 35.53
N ASP A 131 -25.75 24.05 35.25
CA ASP A 131 -24.92 24.90 34.38
C ASP A 131 -24.85 24.39 32.92
N LEU A 132 -25.54 23.27 32.61
CA LEU A 132 -25.55 22.70 31.26
C LEU A 132 -26.53 23.46 30.36
N ASP A 133 -26.10 23.80 29.14
CA ASP A 133 -27.01 24.28 28.10
C ASP A 133 -28.06 23.20 27.83
N GLU A 134 -29.31 23.47 28.21
CA GLU A 134 -30.42 22.54 28.01
C GLU A 134 -30.87 22.45 26.55
N ALA A 135 -30.47 23.38 25.67
CA ALA A 135 -30.98 23.45 24.31
C ALA A 135 -30.75 22.16 23.48
N PRO A 136 -29.60 21.47 23.55
CA PRO A 136 -29.41 20.17 22.91
C PRO A 136 -30.35 19.11 23.48
N LEU A 137 -30.51 19.06 24.81
CA LEU A 137 -31.39 18.10 25.49
C LEU A 137 -32.86 18.36 25.14
N GLN A 138 -33.32 19.62 25.16
CA GLN A 138 -34.70 20.00 24.80
C GLN A 138 -34.99 19.71 23.32
N LYS A 139 -34.05 19.99 22.42
CA LYS A 139 -34.17 19.66 21.00
C LYS A 139 -34.22 18.15 20.75
N MET A 140 -33.57 17.35 21.59
CA MET A 140 -33.63 15.89 21.54
C MET A 140 -34.95 15.35 22.08
N VAL A 141 -35.38 15.79 23.27
CA VAL A 141 -36.62 15.32 23.92
C VAL A 141 -37.86 15.70 23.13
N SER A 142 -37.88 16.89 22.53
CA SER A 142 -38.99 17.37 21.69
C SER A 142 -39.21 16.58 20.39
N GLY A 143 -38.21 15.80 19.94
CA GLY A 143 -38.31 14.94 18.76
C GLY A 143 -38.74 13.49 19.06
N MET A 144 -38.95 13.12 20.33
CA MET A 144 -39.27 11.74 20.72
C MET A 144 -40.77 11.47 20.71
N SER A 145 -41.16 10.26 20.30
CA SER A 145 -42.51 9.78 20.55
C SER A 145 -42.74 9.51 22.04
N THR A 146 -44.00 9.50 22.47
CA THR A 146 -44.37 9.21 23.86
C THR A 146 -43.85 7.85 24.33
N GLU A 147 -43.83 6.85 23.44
CA GLU A 147 -43.30 5.50 23.73
C GLU A 147 -41.78 5.51 23.94
N GLN A 148 -41.03 6.29 23.16
CA GLN A 148 -39.58 6.43 23.33
C GLN A 148 -39.23 7.11 24.64
N LEU A 149 -40.01 8.13 25.03
CA LEU A 149 -39.85 8.86 26.30
C LEU A 149 -40.11 7.96 27.51
N GLU A 150 -41.17 7.15 27.48
CA GLU A 150 -41.48 6.22 28.57
C GLU A 150 -40.47 5.06 28.67
N SER A 151 -39.98 4.56 27.52
CA SER A 151 -38.90 3.57 27.49
C SER A 151 -37.60 4.11 28.09
N LEU A 152 -37.20 5.33 27.71
CA LEU A 152 -36.02 5.99 28.25
C LEU A 152 -36.14 6.22 29.76
N LYS A 153 -37.28 6.71 30.24
CA LYS A 153 -37.55 6.89 31.69
C LYS A 153 -37.45 5.57 32.45
N ALA A 154 -38.02 4.48 31.93
CA ALA A 154 -37.97 3.17 32.56
C ALA A 154 -36.52 2.66 32.67
N ASN A 155 -35.74 2.80 31.59
CA ASN A 155 -34.34 2.40 31.54
C ASN A 155 -33.45 3.23 32.48
N LEU A 156 -33.65 4.55 32.54
CA LEU A 156 -32.95 5.43 33.48
C LEU A 156 -33.30 5.08 34.93
N LYS A 157 -34.57 4.82 35.23
CA LYS A 157 -35.02 4.42 36.58
C LYS A 157 -34.41 3.08 37.00
N ALA A 158 -34.28 2.12 36.09
CA ALA A 158 -33.58 0.86 36.33
C ALA A 158 -32.08 1.06 36.58
N HIS A 159 -31.43 1.91 35.79
CA HIS A 159 -30.01 2.25 35.97
C HIS A 159 -29.73 2.90 37.34
N LEU A 160 -30.54 3.89 37.74
CA LEU A 160 -30.36 4.59 39.02
C LEU A 160 -30.54 3.68 40.24
N LYS A 161 -31.46 2.70 40.18
CA LYS A 161 -31.71 1.73 41.24
C LYS A 161 -30.66 0.61 41.33
N ALA A 162 -29.84 0.43 40.30
CA ALA A 162 -28.91 -0.68 40.21
C ALA A 162 -27.63 -0.46 41.06
N THR A 163 -26.98 -1.56 41.43
CA THR A 163 -25.67 -1.54 42.10
C THR A 163 -24.58 -0.96 41.17
N PRO A 164 -23.45 -0.46 41.70
CA PRO A 164 -22.37 0.10 40.88
C PRO A 164 -21.83 -0.83 39.77
N ALA A 165 -21.84 -2.15 40.00
CA ALA A 165 -21.45 -3.14 38.99
C ALA A 165 -22.51 -3.30 37.88
N GLN A 166 -23.78 -3.37 38.27
CA GLN A 166 -24.92 -3.49 37.34
C GLN A 166 -25.13 -2.21 36.50
N ARG A 167 -24.84 -1.04 37.07
CA ARG A 167 -24.91 0.24 36.35
C ARG A 167 -24.05 0.25 35.08
N ARG A 168 -22.87 -0.38 35.09
CA ARG A 168 -22.02 -0.46 33.89
C ARG A 168 -22.71 -1.22 32.76
N VAL A 169 -23.31 -2.36 33.07
CA VAL A 169 -24.02 -3.20 32.09
C VAL A 169 -25.27 -2.49 31.57
N LEU A 170 -26.06 -1.92 32.48
CA LEU A 170 -27.29 -1.19 32.13
C LEU A 170 -26.99 0.09 31.35
N GLY A 171 -25.88 0.79 31.63
CA GLY A 171 -25.45 1.96 30.86
C GLY A 171 -25.09 1.62 29.41
N VAL A 172 -24.38 0.50 29.19
CA VAL A 172 -24.09 -0.01 27.84
C VAL A 172 -25.37 -0.42 27.12
N GLN A 173 -26.29 -1.06 27.83
CA GLN A 173 -27.58 -1.50 27.27
C GLN A 173 -28.47 -0.30 26.90
N LEU A 174 -28.49 0.75 27.71
CA LEU A 174 -29.20 2.01 27.46
C LEU A 174 -28.66 2.73 26.22
N LEU A 175 -27.33 2.80 26.05
CA LEU A 175 -26.72 3.37 24.84
C LEU A 175 -26.93 2.52 23.58
N ARG A 176 -27.11 1.20 23.71
CA ARG A 176 -27.47 0.31 22.59
C ARG A 176 -28.92 0.44 22.17
N GLN A 177 -29.83 0.61 23.13
CA GLN A 177 -31.26 0.77 22.88
C GLN A 177 -31.60 2.17 22.33
N HIS A 178 -30.72 3.14 22.56
CA HIS A 178 -30.86 4.52 22.08
C HIS A 178 -29.59 5.01 21.37
N PRO A 179 -29.25 4.45 20.19
CA PRO A 179 -28.00 4.74 19.48
C PRO A 179 -27.91 6.20 18.98
N GLU A 180 -29.03 6.91 18.85
CA GLU A 180 -29.09 8.33 18.53
C GLU A 180 -28.30 9.17 19.56
N TYR A 181 -28.29 8.76 20.83
CA TYR A 181 -27.55 9.46 21.89
C TYR A 181 -26.05 9.23 21.81
N ALA A 182 -25.61 8.07 21.29
CA ALA A 182 -24.19 7.76 21.18
C ALA A 182 -23.44 8.74 20.25
N SER A 183 -24.13 9.30 19.25
CA SER A 183 -23.53 10.25 18.31
C SER A 183 -23.27 11.64 18.89
N ILE A 184 -24.16 12.11 19.76
CA ILE A 184 -24.08 13.44 20.40
C ILE A 184 -23.24 13.34 21.67
N ILE A 185 -23.63 12.43 22.58
CA ILE A 185 -22.90 12.17 23.82
C ILE A 185 -21.47 11.73 23.50
N GLY A 186 -21.26 10.91 22.47
CA GLY A 186 -19.94 10.39 22.14
C GLY A 186 -18.90 11.47 21.82
N VAL A 187 -19.28 12.58 21.16
CA VAL A 187 -18.35 13.66 20.82
C VAL A 187 -18.03 14.51 22.03
N ASP A 188 -19.04 14.92 22.80
CA ASP A 188 -18.86 15.73 24.00
C ASP A 188 -18.16 14.94 25.11
N PHE A 189 -18.52 13.67 25.28
CA PHE A 189 -17.88 12.75 26.22
C PHE A 189 -16.43 12.47 25.84
N ALA A 190 -16.11 12.23 24.56
CA ALA A 190 -14.72 12.07 24.14
C ALA A 190 -13.90 13.34 24.36
N THR A 191 -14.50 14.52 24.18
CA THR A 191 -13.86 15.81 24.44
C THR A 191 -13.61 16.01 25.93
N ALA A 192 -14.59 15.68 26.77
CA ALA A 192 -14.47 15.71 28.23
C ALA A 192 -13.40 14.73 28.73
N LEU A 193 -13.39 13.49 28.24
CA LEU A 193 -12.38 12.49 28.60
C LEU A 193 -10.97 12.91 28.17
N GLU A 194 -10.80 13.54 27.00
CA GLU A 194 -9.51 14.09 26.60
C GLU A 194 -9.11 15.27 27.50
N ALA A 195 -10.05 16.11 27.93
CA ALA A 195 -9.76 17.22 28.85
C ALA A 195 -9.37 16.75 30.26
N ILE A 196 -10.00 15.68 30.75
CA ILE A 196 -9.78 15.14 32.10
C ILE A 196 -8.54 14.23 32.12
N HIS A 197 -8.43 13.30 31.18
CA HIS A 197 -7.42 12.23 31.19
C HIS A 197 -6.39 12.33 30.08
N GLY A 198 -6.45 13.32 29.20
CA GLY A 198 -5.51 13.44 28.09
C GLY A 198 -4.05 13.53 28.55
N ALA A 199 -3.80 14.22 29.66
CA ALA A 199 -2.47 14.33 30.27
C ALA A 199 -2.00 13.00 30.88
N ASP A 200 -2.87 12.30 31.62
CA ASP A 200 -2.58 10.95 32.15
C ASP A 200 -2.25 9.99 31.00
N THR A 201 -3.06 10.01 29.94
CA THR A 201 -2.84 9.18 28.76
C THR A 201 -1.53 9.52 28.06
N ASP A 202 -1.17 10.80 27.95
CA ASP A 202 0.11 11.21 27.37
C ASP A 202 1.29 10.74 28.21
N ALA A 203 1.20 10.83 29.54
CA ALA A 203 2.22 10.32 30.45
C ALA A 203 2.37 8.80 30.34
N ALA A 204 1.26 8.05 30.38
CA ALA A 204 1.27 6.60 30.27
C ALA A 204 1.86 6.13 28.93
N MET A 205 1.40 6.74 27.82
CA MET A 205 1.89 6.43 26.48
C MET A 205 3.38 6.75 26.33
N LYS A 206 3.85 7.89 26.85
CA LYS A 206 5.26 8.28 26.82
C LYS A 206 6.14 7.29 27.58
N THR A 207 5.74 6.90 28.80
CA THR A 207 6.48 5.93 29.63
C THR A 207 6.64 4.58 28.93
N ARG A 208 5.65 4.18 28.13
CA ARG A 208 5.65 2.90 27.41
C ARG A 208 6.02 3.01 25.92
N SER A 209 6.45 4.18 25.46
CA SER A 209 6.76 4.47 24.05
C SER A 209 5.65 4.08 23.06
N VAL A 210 4.40 4.29 23.47
CA VAL A 210 3.20 3.98 22.69
C VAL A 210 2.76 5.19 21.87
N HIS A 211 2.50 4.98 20.58
CA HIS A 211 1.97 6.02 19.68
C HIS A 211 0.81 5.41 18.92
N THR A 212 -0.41 5.94 19.07
CA THR A 212 -1.61 5.32 18.49
C THR A 212 -2.50 6.34 17.78
N ASP A 213 -3.50 5.85 17.05
CA ASP A 213 -4.45 6.69 16.32
C ASP A 213 -5.50 7.33 17.26
N PRO A 214 -6.24 8.36 16.80
CA PRO A 214 -7.23 9.04 17.63
C PRO A 214 -8.38 8.16 18.12
N ALA A 215 -8.76 7.10 17.39
CA ALA A 215 -9.83 6.20 17.82
C ALA A 215 -9.36 5.34 18.98
N THR A 216 -8.18 4.72 18.86
CA THR A 216 -7.57 3.95 19.94
C THR A 216 -7.29 4.84 21.16
N ARG A 217 -6.84 6.08 20.97
CA ARG A 217 -6.65 7.03 22.08
C ARG A 217 -7.93 7.30 22.87
N ARG A 218 -9.09 7.44 22.20
CA ARG A 218 -10.37 7.61 22.90
C ARG A 218 -10.68 6.43 23.83
N LEU A 219 -10.37 5.21 23.38
CA LEU A 219 -10.51 4.01 24.20
C LEU A 219 -9.55 4.01 25.39
N VAL A 220 -8.31 4.48 25.21
CA VAL A 220 -7.35 4.64 26.31
C VAL A 220 -7.83 5.67 27.32
N ASN A 221 -8.34 6.83 26.90
CA ASN A 221 -8.90 7.82 27.84
C ASN A 221 -10.09 7.25 28.62
N PHE A 222 -10.93 6.45 27.98
CA PHE A 222 -12.05 5.77 28.65
C PHE A 222 -11.55 4.75 29.67
N ALA A 223 -10.54 3.94 29.32
CA ALA A 223 -9.90 3.03 30.27
C ALA A 223 -9.24 3.80 31.42
N MET A 224 -8.63 4.95 31.13
CA MET A 224 -8.03 5.83 32.13
C MET A 224 -9.06 6.29 33.16
N ALA A 225 -10.24 6.75 32.71
CA ALA A 225 -11.34 7.09 33.60
C ALA A 225 -11.75 5.93 34.52
N ASN A 226 -11.81 4.72 33.97
CA ASN A 226 -12.21 3.53 34.73
C ASN A 226 -11.18 3.11 35.79
N HIS A 227 -9.88 3.28 35.54
CA HIS A 227 -8.83 2.84 36.46
C HIS A 227 -8.42 3.95 37.44
N MET A 228 -8.30 5.20 36.97
CA MET A 228 -7.95 6.34 37.82
C MET A 228 -8.98 6.63 38.91
N VAL A 229 -10.27 6.34 38.67
CA VAL A 229 -11.29 6.46 39.73
C VAL A 229 -11.03 5.49 40.89
N ASN A 230 -10.53 4.29 40.61
CA ASN A 230 -10.20 3.32 41.67
C ASN A 230 -8.95 3.75 42.42
N ALA A 231 -7.93 4.27 41.72
CA ALA A 231 -6.73 4.81 42.37
C ALA A 231 -7.06 6.01 43.28
N ARG A 232 -7.89 6.95 42.80
CA ARG A 232 -8.32 8.11 43.60
C ARG A 232 -9.14 7.73 44.82
N ARG A 233 -10.05 6.76 44.70
CA ARG A 233 -10.75 6.19 45.87
C ARG A 233 -9.80 5.51 46.85
N GLY A 234 -8.76 4.87 46.32
CA GLY A 234 -7.67 4.31 47.12
C GLY A 234 -6.94 5.35 47.95
N ILE A 235 -6.66 6.52 47.36
CA ILE A 235 -6.06 7.65 48.08
C ILE A 235 -7.01 8.18 49.14
N GLU A 236 -8.30 8.36 48.82
CA GLU A 236 -9.33 8.79 49.79
C GLU A 236 -9.43 7.82 50.97
N ALA A 237 -9.38 6.51 50.73
CA ALA A 237 -9.34 5.49 51.80
C ALA A 237 -8.09 5.64 52.69
N ARG A 238 -6.93 5.91 52.10
CA ARG A 238 -5.66 6.14 52.82
C ARG A 238 -5.68 7.41 53.66
N GLN A 239 -6.37 8.47 53.21
CA GLN A 239 -6.63 9.65 54.04
C GLN A 239 -7.43 9.30 55.31
N GLY A 240 -8.30 8.29 55.22
CA GLY A 240 -9.02 7.70 56.36
C GLY A 240 -8.26 6.62 57.13
N GLY A 241 -7.00 6.34 56.78
CA GLY A 241 -6.15 5.32 57.41
C GLY A 241 -6.33 3.89 56.89
N ASP A 242 -7.12 3.66 55.84
CA ASP A 242 -7.31 2.36 55.22
C ASP A 242 -6.33 2.13 54.06
N TYR A 243 -5.34 1.28 54.30
CA TYR A 243 -4.32 0.86 53.33
C TYR A 243 -4.61 -0.53 52.73
N GLY A 244 -5.87 -0.98 52.80
CA GLY A 244 -6.30 -2.26 52.23
C GLY A 244 -6.10 -2.36 50.71
N PRO A 245 -6.12 -3.60 50.17
CA PRO A 245 -5.95 -3.85 48.74
C PRO A 245 -7.10 -3.26 47.92
N ILE A 246 -6.77 -2.72 46.75
CA ILE A 246 -7.76 -2.20 45.80
C ILE A 246 -8.03 -3.28 44.76
N GLU A 247 -8.97 -4.19 45.05
CA GLU A 247 -9.22 -5.39 44.22
C GLU A 247 -9.39 -5.09 42.73
N ALA A 248 -9.98 -3.94 42.39
CA ALA A 248 -10.18 -3.51 41.00
C ALA A 248 -8.86 -3.25 40.26
N LEU A 249 -7.86 -2.68 40.94
CA LEU A 249 -6.52 -2.47 40.39
C LEU A 249 -5.69 -3.76 40.46
N ASP A 250 -5.86 -4.60 41.48
CA ASP A 250 -5.14 -5.88 41.59
C ASP A 250 -5.54 -6.85 40.48
N ARG A 251 -6.84 -6.91 40.13
CA ARG A 251 -7.37 -7.76 39.06
C ARG A 251 -7.12 -7.21 37.65
N ALA A 252 -6.74 -5.93 37.52
CA ALA A 252 -6.52 -5.33 36.21
C ALA A 252 -5.26 -5.92 35.53
N PRO A 253 -5.20 -6.01 34.21
CA PRO A 253 -3.98 -6.46 33.54
C PRO A 253 -2.84 -5.44 33.74
N SER A 254 -1.59 -5.87 33.54
CA SER A 254 -0.46 -4.96 33.33
C SER A 254 -0.18 -4.80 31.85
N PHE A 255 0.37 -3.66 31.46
CA PHE A 255 0.75 -3.40 30.08
C PHE A 255 1.98 -4.24 29.72
N ALA A 256 1.77 -5.18 28.81
CA ALA A 256 2.84 -5.88 28.12
C ALA A 256 3.05 -5.21 26.75
N ALA A 257 4.19 -4.54 26.59
CA ALA A 257 4.62 -4.06 25.27
C ALA A 257 4.79 -5.29 24.38
N THR A 258 4.16 -5.30 23.22
CA THR A 258 4.49 -6.27 22.19
C THR A 258 5.92 -6.01 21.73
N SER A 259 6.91 -6.76 22.25
CA SER A 259 7.73 -7.48 21.28
C SER A 259 6.70 -8.39 20.60
N SER A 260 6.34 -8.12 19.34
CA SER A 260 5.56 -9.12 18.61
C SER A 260 6.23 -10.46 18.90
N PRO A 261 5.56 -11.44 19.54
CA PRO A 261 6.02 -12.80 19.42
C PRO A 261 6.10 -13.00 17.91
N ALA A 262 7.23 -13.48 17.40
CA ALA A 262 7.25 -14.00 16.05
C ALA A 262 6.04 -14.95 15.97
N PRO A 263 5.04 -14.70 15.11
CA PRO A 263 3.87 -15.55 15.08
C PRO A 263 4.37 -16.96 14.78
N ALA A 264 3.92 -17.93 15.58
CA ALA A 264 4.05 -19.32 15.20
C ALA A 264 3.56 -19.47 13.76
N GLN A 265 4.35 -20.15 12.92
CA GLN A 265 3.96 -20.48 11.55
C GLN A 265 2.56 -21.11 11.57
N GLY A 266 1.52 -20.39 11.14
CA GLY A 266 0.16 -20.93 11.17
C GLY A 266 -0.98 -19.99 10.79
N ASP A 267 -1.06 -18.78 11.35
CA ASP A 267 -2.34 -18.02 11.36
C ASP A 267 -2.32 -16.64 10.69
N TYR A 268 -1.29 -16.29 9.92
CA TYR A 268 -1.27 -15.02 9.17
C TYR A 268 -1.36 -15.26 7.66
N LEU A 269 -2.05 -14.36 6.95
CA LEU A 269 -2.21 -14.43 5.52
C LEU A 269 -0.87 -14.10 4.83
N SER A 270 -0.10 -15.10 4.44
CA SER A 270 1.20 -14.91 3.80
C SER A 270 1.06 -14.37 2.37
N LEU A 271 1.95 -13.48 1.92
CA LEU A 271 1.98 -13.06 0.51
C LEU A 271 2.34 -14.24 -0.40
N THR A 272 3.21 -15.15 0.07
CA THR A 272 3.55 -16.38 -0.64
C THR A 272 2.33 -17.30 -0.80
N GLU A 273 1.54 -17.47 0.25
CA GLU A 273 0.29 -18.24 0.20
C GLU A 273 -0.75 -17.61 -0.70
N LEU A 274 -0.90 -16.28 -0.66
CA LEU A 274 -1.75 -15.54 -1.59
C LEU A 274 -1.35 -15.77 -3.05
N LEU A 275 -0.04 -15.77 -3.34
CA LEU A 275 0.46 -16.06 -4.69
C LEU A 275 0.17 -17.52 -5.10
N ASN A 276 0.38 -18.48 -4.19
CA ASN A 276 0.11 -19.90 -4.46
C ASN A 276 -1.39 -20.14 -4.67
N HIS A 277 -2.26 -19.56 -3.84
CA HIS A 277 -3.70 -19.63 -4.02
C HIS A 277 -4.12 -18.97 -5.33
N LYS A 278 -3.59 -17.79 -5.65
CA LYS A 278 -3.84 -17.12 -6.92
C LYS A 278 -3.45 -18.00 -8.10
N ALA A 279 -2.30 -18.68 -8.05
CA ALA A 279 -1.87 -19.59 -9.11
C ALA A 279 -2.79 -20.80 -9.29
N ARG A 280 -3.41 -21.29 -8.21
CA ARG A 280 -4.41 -22.39 -8.27
C ARG A 280 -5.76 -21.93 -8.81
N THR A 281 -6.20 -20.72 -8.45
CA THR A 281 -7.56 -20.22 -8.71
C THR A 281 -7.69 -19.37 -9.96
N THR A 282 -6.58 -18.81 -10.43
CA THR A 282 -6.51 -18.06 -11.69
C THR A 282 -5.48 -18.74 -12.56
N SER A 283 -5.84 -19.05 -13.82
CA SER A 283 -4.99 -19.78 -14.79
C SER A 283 -3.77 -18.97 -15.23
N ILE A 284 -2.94 -18.57 -14.27
CA ILE A 284 -1.70 -17.81 -14.46
C ILE A 284 -0.63 -18.77 -14.95
N ARG A 285 0.15 -18.32 -15.92
CA ARG A 285 1.26 -19.10 -16.48
C ARG A 285 2.32 -19.40 -15.41
N PRO A 286 2.91 -20.61 -15.37
CA PRO A 286 3.94 -20.97 -14.39
C PRO A 286 5.13 -19.99 -14.36
N LYS A 287 5.55 -19.50 -15.52
CA LYS A 287 6.63 -18.50 -15.61
C LYS A 287 6.28 -17.18 -14.92
N THR A 288 5.03 -16.74 -15.02
CA THR A 288 4.54 -15.53 -14.35
C THR A 288 4.51 -15.73 -12.84
N VAL A 289 4.10 -16.91 -12.36
CA VAL A 289 4.14 -17.26 -10.93
C VAL A 289 5.57 -17.24 -10.40
N SER A 290 6.50 -17.91 -11.08
CA SER A 290 7.93 -17.93 -10.72
C SER A 290 8.54 -16.51 -10.68
N THR A 291 8.24 -15.69 -11.69
CA THR A 291 8.73 -14.30 -11.77
C THR A 291 8.15 -13.45 -10.64
N THR A 292 6.84 -13.55 -10.39
CA THR A 292 6.15 -12.84 -9.31
C THR A 292 6.72 -13.24 -7.95
N ARG A 293 6.96 -14.55 -7.74
CA ARG A 293 7.57 -15.08 -6.51
C ARG A 293 8.97 -14.50 -6.26
N SER A 294 9.79 -14.35 -7.31
CA SER A 294 11.11 -13.75 -7.18
C SER A 294 11.05 -12.29 -6.71
N TYR A 295 10.18 -11.46 -7.31
CA TYR A 295 10.01 -10.07 -6.88
C TYR A 295 9.39 -9.97 -5.48
N LEU A 296 8.46 -10.86 -5.15
CA LEU A 296 7.85 -10.93 -3.83
C LEU A 296 8.88 -11.31 -2.77
N GLY A 297 9.78 -12.26 -3.05
CA GLY A 297 10.88 -12.62 -2.17
C GLY A 297 11.79 -11.44 -1.84
N LYS A 298 12.09 -10.57 -2.84
CA LYS A 298 12.84 -9.33 -2.61
C LYS A 298 12.09 -8.34 -1.72
N PHE A 299 10.76 -8.27 -1.85
CA PHE A 299 9.93 -7.42 -1.02
C PHE A 299 9.85 -7.94 0.41
N ILE A 300 9.61 -9.24 0.60
CA ILE A 300 9.60 -9.92 1.90
C ILE A 300 10.94 -9.72 2.61
N ALA A 301 12.06 -9.89 1.91
CA ALA A 301 13.39 -9.65 2.46
C ALA A 301 13.58 -8.19 2.92
N PHE A 302 13.00 -7.22 2.20
CA PHE A 302 13.02 -5.81 2.61
C PHE A 302 12.14 -5.53 3.84
N LEU A 303 10.99 -6.19 3.96
CA LEU A 303 10.08 -6.02 5.10
C LEU A 303 10.54 -6.77 6.36
N GLY A 304 11.25 -7.88 6.18
CA GLY A 304 11.56 -8.84 7.25
C GLY A 304 10.37 -9.72 7.65
N HIS A 305 9.25 -9.68 6.92
CA HIS A 305 8.07 -10.54 7.15
C HIS A 305 7.29 -10.78 5.86
N ASP A 306 6.42 -11.80 5.88
CA ASP A 306 5.55 -12.19 4.75
C ASP A 306 4.06 -11.97 5.02
N ASP A 307 3.69 -11.38 6.16
CA ASP A 307 2.28 -11.12 6.50
C ASP A 307 1.67 -10.00 5.63
N ALA A 308 0.70 -10.36 4.79
CA ALA A 308 0.01 -9.47 3.87
C ALA A 308 -0.87 -8.43 4.57
N ALA A 309 -1.46 -8.74 5.74
CA ALA A 309 -2.30 -7.83 6.51
C ALA A 309 -1.47 -6.71 7.16
N ARG A 310 -0.19 -6.97 7.42
CA ARG A 310 0.77 -6.00 7.95
C ARG A 310 1.38 -5.08 6.90
N VAL A 311 1.21 -5.37 5.61
CA VAL A 311 1.79 -4.54 4.54
C VAL A 311 1.06 -3.21 4.44
N THR A 312 1.77 -2.11 4.70
CA THR A 312 1.22 -0.76 4.55
C THR A 312 1.65 -0.09 3.25
N LYS A 313 0.90 0.95 2.84
CA LYS A 313 1.28 1.79 1.69
C LYS A 313 2.62 2.49 1.89
N SER A 314 2.99 2.76 3.15
CA SER A 314 4.29 3.31 3.52
C SER A 314 5.42 2.33 3.21
N ASP A 315 5.22 1.05 3.51
CA ASP A 315 6.23 0.01 3.26
C ASP A 315 6.50 -0.16 1.77
N VAL A 316 5.44 -0.19 0.95
CA VAL A 316 5.58 -0.25 -0.51
C VAL A 316 6.28 1.01 -1.05
N ARG A 317 6.02 2.18 -0.48
CA ARG A 317 6.71 3.43 -0.86
C ARG A 317 8.19 3.38 -0.48
N ARG A 318 8.53 2.99 0.75
CA ARG A 318 9.93 2.85 1.21
C ARG A 318 10.68 1.84 0.35
N TRP A 319 10.02 0.74 -0.03
CA TRP A 319 10.60 -0.24 -0.92
C TRP A 319 10.82 0.31 -2.33
N ARG A 320 9.86 1.06 -2.88
CA ARG A 320 10.06 1.77 -4.15
C ARG A 320 11.25 2.72 -4.07
N ASP A 321 11.34 3.52 -3.00
CA ASP A 321 12.39 4.51 -2.84
C ASP A 321 13.77 3.85 -2.70
N SER A 322 13.88 2.72 -1.98
CA SER A 322 15.12 1.94 -1.93
C SER A 322 15.51 1.34 -3.28
N LEU A 323 14.54 0.92 -4.10
CA LEU A 323 14.79 0.48 -5.48
C LEU A 323 15.22 1.65 -6.38
N MET A 324 14.79 2.88 -6.10
CA MET A 324 15.23 4.08 -6.82
C MET A 324 16.66 4.49 -6.46
N GLU A 325 17.06 4.26 -5.21
CA GLU A 325 18.42 4.52 -4.68
C GLU A 325 19.43 3.44 -5.08
N GLN A 326 18.98 2.26 -5.51
CA GLN A 326 19.85 1.19 -5.98
C GLN A 326 20.68 1.65 -7.20
N THR A 327 21.99 1.71 -7.03
CA THR A 327 22.94 2.15 -8.07
C THR A 327 23.46 0.99 -8.93
N ALA A 328 23.42 -0.25 -8.44
CA ALA A 328 23.93 -1.43 -9.13
C ALA A 328 22.98 -2.64 -9.02
N PRO A 329 22.35 -3.09 -10.12
CA PRO A 329 22.12 -2.32 -11.35
C PRO A 329 21.16 -1.14 -11.10
N THR A 330 21.36 -0.02 -11.80
CA THR A 330 20.40 1.10 -11.76
C THR A 330 19.07 0.67 -12.36
N LEU A 331 17.98 0.85 -11.62
CA LEU A 331 16.64 0.45 -12.07
C LEU A 331 15.88 1.61 -12.73
N LEU A 332 15.38 1.35 -13.94
CA LEU A 332 14.51 2.28 -14.66
C LEU A 332 13.13 2.39 -13.98
N PRO A 333 12.45 3.55 -14.04
CA PRO A 333 11.11 3.73 -13.47
C PRO A 333 10.12 2.67 -13.92
N LYS A 334 10.14 2.34 -15.22
CA LYS A 334 9.30 1.30 -15.80
C LYS A 334 9.57 -0.09 -15.21
N THR A 335 10.81 -0.41 -14.90
CA THR A 335 11.18 -1.70 -14.30
C THR A 335 10.62 -1.81 -12.88
N ILE A 336 10.76 -0.74 -12.10
CA ILE A 336 10.21 -0.65 -10.74
C ILE A 336 8.70 -0.82 -10.79
N ASP A 337 8.01 -0.06 -11.62
CA ASP A 337 6.54 -0.08 -11.70
C ASP A 337 5.98 -1.39 -12.25
N ASP A 338 6.41 -1.80 -13.44
CA ASP A 338 5.80 -2.92 -14.18
C ASP A 338 6.22 -4.29 -13.65
N SER A 339 7.32 -4.37 -12.90
CA SER A 339 7.86 -5.64 -12.39
C SER A 339 7.78 -5.74 -10.87
N TYR A 340 8.44 -4.84 -10.15
CA TYR A 340 8.55 -4.91 -8.69
C TYR A 340 7.23 -4.56 -8.01
N ILE A 341 6.72 -3.34 -8.23
CA ILE A 341 5.47 -2.87 -7.62
C ILE A 341 4.28 -3.64 -8.17
N SER A 342 4.26 -3.94 -9.47
CA SER A 342 3.22 -4.76 -10.12
C SER A 342 3.07 -6.15 -9.48
N ALA A 343 4.18 -6.82 -9.13
CA ALA A 343 4.14 -8.13 -8.47
C ALA A 343 3.41 -8.06 -7.12
N VAL A 344 3.82 -7.14 -6.24
CA VAL A 344 3.20 -6.94 -4.92
C VAL A 344 1.73 -6.52 -5.07
N LYS A 345 1.46 -5.55 -5.95
CA LYS A 345 0.10 -5.07 -6.24
C LYS A 345 -0.81 -6.19 -6.71
N SER A 346 -0.33 -7.07 -7.58
CA SER A 346 -1.07 -8.21 -8.11
C SER A 346 -1.46 -9.22 -7.02
N VAL A 347 -0.54 -9.50 -6.08
CA VAL A 347 -0.78 -10.43 -4.96
C VAL A 347 -1.73 -9.82 -3.94
N LEU A 348 -1.51 -8.57 -3.53
CA LEU A 348 -2.41 -7.89 -2.59
C LEU A 348 -3.82 -7.69 -3.16
N ALA A 349 -3.94 -7.42 -4.48
CA ALA A 349 -5.25 -7.37 -5.13
C ALA A 349 -6.01 -8.69 -5.03
N HIS A 350 -5.29 -9.83 -5.06
CA HIS A 350 -5.88 -11.15 -4.86
C HIS A 350 -6.33 -11.35 -3.41
N GLY A 351 -5.53 -10.88 -2.44
CA GLY A 351 -5.91 -10.87 -1.02
C GLY A 351 -7.19 -10.06 -0.75
N VAL A 352 -7.33 -8.89 -1.38
CA VAL A 352 -8.56 -8.08 -1.27
C VAL A 352 -9.77 -8.80 -1.86
N LYS A 353 -9.56 -9.54 -2.96
CA LYS A 353 -10.64 -10.20 -3.70
C LYS A 353 -11.14 -11.48 -3.02
N GLU A 354 -10.25 -12.27 -2.43
CA GLU A 354 -10.56 -13.64 -1.98
C GLU A 354 -10.37 -13.87 -0.47
N PHE A 355 -9.75 -12.93 0.26
CA PHE A 355 -9.32 -13.13 1.67
C PHE A 355 -9.61 -11.92 2.58
N ASP A 356 -10.61 -11.11 2.22
CA ASP A 356 -11.09 -9.96 3.00
C ASP A 356 -10.00 -8.96 3.43
N LEU A 357 -8.89 -8.89 2.68
CA LEU A 357 -7.87 -7.89 2.93
C LEU A 357 -8.51 -6.49 2.70
N PRO A 358 -8.43 -5.56 3.67
CA PRO A 358 -9.24 -4.34 3.63
C PRO A 358 -8.87 -3.41 2.47
N SER A 359 -7.60 -3.43 2.01
CA SER A 359 -7.18 -2.65 0.85
C SER A 359 -5.87 -3.17 0.25
N ASN A 360 -5.62 -2.81 -1.01
CA ASN A 360 -4.35 -3.06 -1.67
C ASN A 360 -3.36 -1.92 -1.40
N ALA A 361 -2.42 -2.14 -0.48
CA ALA A 361 -1.41 -1.18 -0.08
C ALA A 361 -0.48 -0.70 -1.22
N ALA A 362 -0.29 -1.51 -2.27
CA ALA A 362 0.51 -1.13 -3.43
C ALA A 362 -0.29 -0.38 -4.51
N SER A 363 -1.56 -0.10 -4.27
CA SER A 363 -2.38 0.69 -5.20
C SER A 363 -1.87 2.13 -5.31
N ASN A 364 -1.83 2.63 -6.55
CA ASN A 364 -1.43 4.01 -6.88
C ASN A 364 -0.01 4.42 -6.43
N ILE A 365 0.88 3.45 -6.17
CA ILE A 365 2.31 3.71 -5.99
C ILE A 365 3.01 3.53 -7.34
N ARG A 366 3.77 4.56 -7.74
CA ARG A 366 4.55 4.59 -8.99
C ARG A 366 5.85 5.37 -8.80
N ASP A 367 6.87 5.03 -9.56
CA ASP A 367 8.04 5.87 -9.79
C ASP A 367 7.70 6.96 -10.81
N THR A 368 7.83 8.22 -10.39
CA THR A 368 7.47 9.41 -11.19
C THR A 368 8.68 10.09 -11.81
N ARG A 369 9.89 9.53 -11.64
CA ARG A 369 11.08 10.02 -12.32
C ARG A 369 10.85 9.98 -13.83
N PRO A 370 11.35 10.97 -14.59
CA PRO A 370 11.27 10.94 -16.04
C PRO A 370 11.97 9.67 -16.53
N SER A 371 11.30 8.93 -17.41
CA SER A 371 11.97 7.84 -18.12
C SER A 371 13.05 8.47 -19.01
N PRO A 372 14.25 7.87 -19.09
CA PRO A 372 15.29 8.35 -20.00
C PRO A 372 14.74 8.46 -21.41
N ALA A 373 15.14 9.51 -22.14
CA ALA A 373 14.79 9.65 -23.54
C ALA A 373 15.25 8.40 -24.31
N PRO A 374 14.44 7.86 -25.24
CA PRO A 374 14.88 6.74 -26.06
C PRO A 374 16.16 7.13 -26.79
N MET A 375 17.26 6.45 -26.49
CA MET A 375 18.57 6.77 -27.09
C MET A 375 18.63 6.36 -28.58
N ARG A 376 17.65 5.59 -29.04
CA ARG A 376 17.50 5.07 -30.40
C ARG A 376 16.06 4.63 -30.67
N SER A 377 15.75 4.36 -31.93
CA SER A 377 14.49 3.74 -32.36
C SER A 377 14.23 2.41 -31.63
N LYS A 378 12.94 2.07 -31.46
CA LYS A 378 12.52 0.83 -30.79
C LYS A 378 12.86 -0.43 -31.57
N GLY A 379 13.01 -0.33 -32.89
CA GLY A 379 13.40 -1.41 -33.79
C GLY A 379 14.66 -1.07 -34.57
N TRP A 380 15.10 -2.00 -35.41
CA TRP A 380 16.18 -1.79 -36.36
C TRP A 380 15.79 -0.72 -37.38
N SER A 381 16.72 0.16 -37.73
CA SER A 381 16.59 1.04 -38.89
C SER A 381 16.65 0.21 -40.18
N GLU A 382 16.22 0.78 -41.30
CA GLU A 382 16.29 0.12 -42.60
C GLU A 382 17.73 -0.22 -42.99
N ALA A 383 18.68 0.70 -42.77
CA ALA A 383 20.09 0.47 -43.04
C ALA A 383 20.68 -0.68 -42.20
N GLU A 384 20.38 -0.71 -40.89
CA GLU A 384 20.79 -1.82 -40.01
C GLU A 384 20.14 -3.14 -40.44
N ALA A 385 18.86 -3.12 -40.83
CA ALA A 385 18.17 -4.31 -41.31
C ALA A 385 18.81 -4.86 -42.59
N VAL A 386 19.12 -3.99 -43.56
CA VAL A 386 19.85 -4.37 -44.78
C VAL A 386 21.24 -4.92 -44.44
N GLN A 387 21.95 -4.32 -43.48
CA GLN A 387 23.26 -4.81 -43.05
C GLN A 387 23.15 -6.23 -42.44
N ILE A 388 22.16 -6.47 -41.59
CA ILE A 388 21.92 -7.80 -41.01
C ILE A 388 21.60 -8.81 -42.11
N LEU A 389 20.69 -8.47 -43.03
CA LEU A 389 20.29 -9.35 -44.14
C LEU A 389 21.42 -9.61 -45.14
N LYS A 390 22.36 -8.69 -45.32
CA LYS A 390 23.56 -8.94 -46.13
C LYS A 390 24.54 -9.87 -45.41
N ALA A 391 24.77 -9.63 -44.13
CA ALA A 391 25.67 -10.45 -43.32
C ALA A 391 25.23 -11.92 -43.24
N THR A 392 23.95 -12.24 -43.46
CA THR A 392 23.49 -13.63 -43.46
C THR A 392 24.19 -14.50 -44.50
N PHE A 393 24.62 -13.92 -45.63
CA PHE A 393 25.32 -14.66 -46.70
C PHE A 393 26.75 -15.03 -46.32
N ASP A 394 27.40 -14.24 -45.46
CA ASP A 394 28.75 -14.53 -44.95
C ASP A 394 28.71 -15.55 -43.79
N GLY A 395 27.59 -15.59 -43.06
CA GLY A 395 27.38 -16.51 -41.95
C GLY A 395 28.15 -16.09 -40.69
N SER A 396 28.61 -17.09 -39.92
CA SER A 396 29.40 -16.89 -38.69
C SER A 396 30.79 -17.49 -38.87
N SER A 397 31.77 -16.80 -38.31
CA SER A 397 33.15 -17.27 -38.16
C SER A 397 33.27 -18.44 -37.16
N LYS A 398 32.28 -18.62 -36.29
CA LYS A 398 32.23 -19.70 -35.29
C LYS A 398 31.86 -21.04 -35.96
N ALA A 399 32.39 -22.13 -35.43
CA ALA A 399 32.00 -23.49 -35.84
C ALA A 399 30.58 -23.81 -35.31
N LEU A 400 29.57 -23.65 -36.17
CA LEU A 400 28.16 -23.88 -35.84
C LEU A 400 27.63 -25.18 -36.46
N SER A 401 26.71 -25.85 -35.76
CA SER A 401 25.99 -27.00 -36.34
C SER A 401 25.07 -26.55 -37.48
N THR A 402 24.73 -27.47 -38.39
CA THR A 402 23.93 -27.18 -39.59
C THR A 402 22.61 -26.44 -39.28
N PRO A 403 21.81 -26.83 -38.27
CA PRO A 403 20.60 -26.09 -37.91
C PRO A 403 20.84 -24.65 -37.48
N HIS A 404 21.96 -24.38 -36.78
CA HIS A 404 22.32 -23.04 -36.36
C HIS A 404 22.76 -22.17 -37.54
N LYS A 405 23.52 -22.72 -38.49
CA LYS A 405 23.86 -22.02 -39.74
C LYS A 405 22.59 -21.62 -40.50
N ARG A 406 21.61 -22.53 -40.58
CA ARG A 406 20.29 -22.22 -41.15
C ARG A 406 19.57 -21.13 -40.37
N ALA A 407 19.65 -21.14 -39.04
CA ALA A 407 19.01 -20.13 -38.20
C ALA A 407 19.59 -18.73 -38.48
N LEU A 408 20.91 -18.60 -38.56
CA LEU A 408 21.58 -17.34 -38.90
C LEU A 408 21.15 -16.81 -40.26
N PHE A 409 21.00 -17.70 -41.26
CA PHE A 409 20.57 -17.30 -42.59
C PHE A 409 19.08 -16.92 -42.63
N TRP A 410 18.19 -17.86 -42.30
CA TRP A 410 16.76 -17.72 -42.60
C TRP A 410 15.98 -16.91 -41.57
N VAL A 411 16.36 -16.92 -40.29
CA VAL A 411 15.58 -16.24 -39.25
C VAL A 411 15.49 -14.72 -39.51
N PRO A 412 16.58 -13.99 -39.83
CA PRO A 412 16.49 -12.58 -40.18
C PRO A 412 15.56 -12.29 -41.36
N TRP A 413 15.65 -13.07 -42.44
CA TRP A 413 14.78 -12.92 -43.62
C TRP A 413 13.30 -13.15 -43.29
N ILE A 414 12.98 -14.22 -42.55
CA ILE A 414 11.60 -14.50 -42.14
C ILE A 414 11.07 -13.37 -41.25
N LEU A 415 11.87 -12.87 -40.30
CA LEU A 415 11.48 -11.78 -39.41
C LEU A 415 11.24 -10.46 -40.15
N ALA A 416 11.96 -10.21 -41.23
CA ALA A 416 11.78 -9.02 -42.07
C ALA A 416 10.44 -9.04 -42.81
N TYR A 417 9.98 -10.20 -43.29
CA TYR A 417 8.72 -10.32 -44.04
C TYR A 417 7.48 -10.54 -43.17
N THR A 418 7.61 -11.25 -42.06
CA THR A 418 6.43 -11.74 -41.30
C THR A 418 6.15 -10.93 -40.05
N GLY A 419 7.14 -10.21 -39.52
CA GLY A 419 7.00 -9.53 -38.23
C GLY A 419 6.81 -10.48 -37.03
N LEU A 420 7.18 -11.76 -37.17
CA LEU A 420 7.14 -12.72 -36.07
C LEU A 420 8.13 -12.38 -34.95
N ARG A 421 7.98 -13.05 -33.80
CA ARG A 421 9.06 -13.10 -32.80
C ARG A 421 10.13 -14.08 -33.24
N ALA A 422 11.40 -13.78 -32.95
CA ALA A 422 12.51 -14.69 -33.24
C ALA A 422 12.26 -16.11 -32.69
N SER A 423 11.76 -16.20 -31.44
CA SER A 423 11.42 -17.48 -30.81
C SER A 423 10.28 -18.25 -31.50
N GLU A 424 9.35 -17.55 -32.16
CA GLU A 424 8.24 -18.15 -32.92
C GLU A 424 8.69 -18.62 -34.30
N VAL A 425 9.74 -18.01 -34.88
CA VAL A 425 10.35 -18.50 -36.12
C VAL A 425 11.22 -19.73 -35.84
N THR A 426 12.03 -19.68 -34.79
CA THR A 426 12.98 -20.75 -34.48
C THR A 426 12.33 -22.06 -34.04
N GLN A 427 11.04 -22.04 -33.67
CA GLN A 427 10.27 -23.24 -33.34
C GLN A 427 9.66 -23.94 -34.58
N PHE A 428 9.82 -23.39 -35.79
CA PHE A 428 9.25 -23.99 -36.98
C PHE A 428 9.76 -25.42 -37.23
N ARG A 429 8.83 -26.27 -37.64
CA ARG A 429 9.04 -27.66 -38.05
C ARG A 429 8.45 -27.86 -39.43
N GLY A 430 9.07 -28.71 -40.25
CA GLY A 430 8.59 -28.88 -41.63
C GLY A 430 7.20 -29.49 -41.73
N ARG A 431 6.79 -30.29 -40.74
CA ARG A 431 5.42 -30.85 -40.61
C ARG A 431 4.30 -29.80 -40.52
N HIS A 432 4.66 -28.54 -40.26
CA HIS A 432 3.72 -27.42 -40.13
C HIS A 432 3.65 -26.54 -41.37
N LEU A 433 4.26 -26.98 -42.47
CA LEU A 433 3.99 -26.43 -43.79
C LEU A 433 2.64 -26.94 -44.28
N SER A 434 1.74 -26.01 -44.60
CA SER A 434 0.45 -26.32 -45.20
C SER A 434 0.19 -25.40 -46.38
N LYS A 435 -0.74 -25.80 -47.25
CA LYS A 435 -1.09 -25.09 -48.48
C LYS A 435 -2.60 -24.92 -48.53
N GLU A 436 -3.05 -23.69 -48.32
CA GLU A 436 -4.47 -23.32 -48.41
C GLU A 436 -4.64 -22.36 -49.58
N GLY A 437 -5.60 -22.65 -50.47
CA GLY A 437 -5.87 -21.79 -51.63
C GLY A 437 -4.67 -21.59 -52.57
N GLY A 438 -3.71 -22.52 -52.59
CA GLY A 438 -2.48 -22.41 -53.38
C GLY A 438 -1.34 -21.65 -52.70
N VAL A 439 -1.59 -21.01 -51.55
CA VAL A 439 -0.60 -20.20 -50.82
C VAL A 439 0.02 -21.04 -49.69
N PRO A 440 1.36 -21.20 -49.66
CA PRO A 440 2.02 -21.89 -48.58
C PRO A 440 2.01 -21.04 -47.31
N HIS A 441 1.67 -21.65 -46.18
CA HIS A 441 1.68 -21.03 -44.86
C HIS A 441 2.34 -21.94 -43.83
N LEU A 442 2.89 -21.30 -42.80
CA LEU A 442 3.48 -21.98 -41.64
C LEU A 442 2.52 -21.89 -40.47
N ILE A 443 2.24 -23.04 -39.86
CA ILE A 443 1.43 -23.13 -38.66
C ILE A 443 2.33 -22.91 -37.44
N ILE A 444 1.95 -21.95 -36.59
CA ILE A 444 2.55 -21.68 -35.30
C ILE A 444 1.65 -22.28 -34.24
N THR A 445 2.16 -23.23 -33.44
CA THR A 445 1.38 -23.93 -32.42
C THR A 445 2.08 -23.91 -31.06
N PRO A 446 1.32 -23.84 -29.94
CA PRO A 446 1.89 -23.98 -28.61
C PRO A 446 2.49 -25.37 -28.32
N LEU A 447 2.25 -26.37 -29.18
CA LEU A 447 2.79 -27.73 -29.04
C LEU A 447 4.30 -27.82 -29.30
N ASP A 448 4.86 -26.93 -30.13
CA ASP A 448 6.29 -26.94 -30.48
C ASP A 448 7.11 -25.90 -29.72
N GLY A 449 6.45 -25.10 -28.88
CA GLY A 449 7.08 -23.99 -28.18
C GLY A 449 6.09 -23.01 -27.57
N ASN A 450 6.55 -22.24 -26.60
CA ASN A 450 5.68 -21.32 -25.86
C ASN A 450 5.29 -20.10 -26.70
N THR A 451 4.00 -19.97 -27.01
CA THR A 451 3.43 -18.75 -27.60
C THR A 451 2.84 -17.83 -26.52
N LYS A 452 3.02 -16.51 -26.67
CA LYS A 452 2.48 -15.54 -25.69
C LYS A 452 0.95 -15.57 -25.59
N SER A 453 0.25 -16.01 -26.65
CA SER A 453 -1.22 -16.14 -26.67
C SER A 453 -1.69 -17.53 -26.23
N GLY A 454 -0.85 -18.57 -26.34
CA GLY A 454 -1.28 -19.96 -26.15
C GLY A 454 -2.21 -20.46 -27.26
N LYS A 455 -2.37 -19.70 -28.35
CA LYS A 455 -3.23 -20.06 -29.49
C LYS A 455 -2.38 -20.42 -30.70
N ALA A 456 -2.85 -21.39 -31.48
CA ALA A 456 -2.29 -21.68 -32.78
C ALA A 456 -2.76 -20.63 -33.80
N TRP A 457 -1.89 -20.28 -34.74
CA TRP A 457 -2.20 -19.36 -35.84
C TRP A 457 -1.27 -19.60 -37.03
N ALA A 458 -1.66 -19.14 -38.21
CA ALA A 458 -0.92 -19.36 -39.46
C ALA A 458 -0.38 -18.04 -40.03
N VAL A 459 0.75 -18.13 -40.73
CA VAL A 459 1.38 -17.00 -41.41
C VAL A 459 1.80 -17.42 -42.82
N GLY A 460 1.45 -16.62 -43.82
CA GLY A 460 1.83 -16.88 -45.21
C GLY A 460 3.33 -16.73 -45.43
N ILE A 461 3.88 -17.52 -46.35
CA ILE A 461 5.29 -17.40 -46.77
C ILE A 461 5.38 -16.39 -47.90
N HIS A 462 6.21 -15.36 -47.70
CA HIS A 462 6.41 -14.30 -48.70
C HIS A 462 7.09 -14.85 -49.96
N GLN A 463 6.69 -14.37 -51.14
CA GLN A 463 7.18 -14.82 -52.45
C GLN A 463 8.72 -14.86 -52.55
N HIS A 464 9.40 -13.82 -52.06
CA HIS A 464 10.87 -13.78 -52.06
C HIS A 464 11.51 -14.92 -51.25
N LEU A 465 10.91 -15.37 -50.14
CA LEU A 465 11.43 -16.53 -49.40
C LEU A 465 11.31 -17.82 -50.22
N ILE A 466 10.23 -17.94 -50.99
CA ILE A 466 10.02 -19.08 -51.90
C ILE A 466 11.10 -19.08 -52.98
N GLU A 467 11.35 -17.92 -53.61
CA GLU A 467 12.40 -17.76 -54.63
C GLU A 467 13.80 -18.03 -54.11
N MET A 468 14.08 -17.71 -52.85
CA MET A 468 15.35 -18.03 -52.18
C MET A 468 15.51 -19.53 -51.86
N GLY A 469 14.49 -20.37 -52.09
CA GLY A 469 14.55 -21.81 -51.85
C GLY A 469 14.10 -22.23 -50.44
N PHE A 470 13.31 -21.42 -49.75
CA PHE A 470 12.86 -21.75 -48.38
C PHE A 470 11.96 -23.01 -48.34
N LEU A 471 11.13 -23.22 -49.37
CA LEU A 471 10.30 -24.43 -49.46
C LEU A 471 11.17 -25.68 -49.67
N ASP A 472 12.19 -25.59 -50.51
CA ASP A 472 13.13 -26.70 -50.75
C ASP A 472 13.87 -27.07 -49.47
N LEU A 473 14.26 -26.07 -48.68
CA LEU A 473 14.83 -26.30 -47.35
C LEU A 473 13.86 -27.09 -46.45
N ILE A 474 12.59 -26.68 -46.39
CA ILE A 474 11.60 -27.37 -45.56
C ILE A 474 11.47 -28.83 -46.00
N THR A 475 11.37 -29.06 -47.31
CA THR A 475 11.29 -30.41 -47.89
C THR A 475 12.53 -31.24 -47.56
N GLN A 476 13.73 -30.65 -47.61
CA GLN A 476 14.98 -31.34 -47.29
C GLN A 476 15.09 -31.71 -45.80
N VAL A 477 14.59 -30.86 -44.90
CA VAL A 477 14.58 -31.12 -43.46
C VAL A 477 13.52 -32.16 -43.08
N GLY A 478 12.43 -32.25 -43.85
CA GLY A 478 11.29 -33.12 -43.55
C GLY A 478 10.52 -32.65 -42.32
N ASP A 479 9.92 -33.58 -41.58
CA ASP A 479 9.01 -33.27 -40.46
C ASP A 479 9.69 -32.70 -39.20
N GLY A 480 11.02 -32.62 -39.21
CA GLY A 480 11.83 -32.18 -38.09
C GLY A 480 11.91 -30.65 -37.90
N PRO A 481 12.57 -30.20 -36.83
CA PRO A 481 12.81 -28.78 -36.58
C PRO A 481 13.82 -28.17 -37.56
N LEU A 482 13.54 -26.96 -38.04
CA LEU A 482 14.40 -26.29 -39.01
C LEU A 482 15.68 -25.74 -38.39
N PHE A 483 15.62 -25.21 -37.17
CA PHE A 483 16.65 -24.29 -36.65
C PHE A 483 17.39 -24.77 -35.41
N TYR A 484 17.10 -25.98 -34.96
CA TYR A 484 17.76 -26.59 -33.82
C TYR A 484 17.83 -28.11 -34.01
N GLU A 485 18.69 -28.76 -33.25
CA GLU A 485 18.81 -30.22 -33.29
C GLU A 485 17.57 -30.89 -32.69
N PRO A 486 16.97 -31.89 -33.37
CA PRO A 486 15.78 -32.57 -32.89
C PRO A 486 16.01 -33.18 -31.50
N TYR A 487 14.95 -33.14 -30.70
CA TYR A 487 14.89 -33.90 -29.46
C TYR A 487 14.66 -35.39 -29.77
N GLU A 488 14.91 -36.26 -28.79
CA GLU A 488 14.50 -37.67 -28.87
C GLU A 488 12.99 -37.76 -29.13
N ASP A 489 12.55 -38.75 -29.91
CA ASP A 489 11.18 -38.81 -30.47
C ASP A 489 10.06 -38.83 -29.43
N ASP A 490 10.34 -39.30 -28.22
CA ASP A 490 9.42 -39.40 -27.08
C ASP A 490 9.42 -38.15 -26.17
N THR A 491 10.20 -37.12 -26.50
CA THR A 491 10.31 -35.92 -25.67
C THR A 491 9.04 -35.06 -25.74
N ASP A 492 8.31 -34.99 -24.62
CA ASP A 492 7.20 -34.02 -24.45
C ASP A 492 7.74 -32.60 -24.24
N LEU A 493 7.76 -31.81 -25.32
CA LEU A 493 8.22 -30.42 -25.28
C LEU A 493 7.43 -29.51 -24.36
N THR A 494 6.19 -29.88 -24.03
CA THR A 494 5.35 -29.08 -23.12
C THR A 494 5.78 -29.22 -21.66
N LYS A 495 6.55 -30.26 -21.34
CA LYS A 495 7.06 -30.59 -20.00
C LYS A 495 8.58 -30.50 -19.88
N LEU A 496 9.25 -29.86 -20.86
CA LEU A 496 10.71 -29.78 -20.88
C LEU A 496 11.26 -29.12 -19.61
N ASP A 497 12.21 -29.78 -18.93
CA ASP A 497 12.99 -29.16 -17.87
C ASP A 497 14.16 -28.38 -18.50
N GLY A 498 14.30 -27.10 -18.14
CA GLY A 498 15.30 -26.21 -18.73
C GLY A 498 14.84 -25.38 -19.95
N ARG A 499 15.81 -24.89 -20.73
CA ARG A 499 15.58 -23.94 -21.83
C ARG A 499 15.33 -24.69 -23.14
N HIS A 500 14.28 -24.29 -23.86
CA HIS A 500 13.95 -24.89 -25.15
C HIS A 500 15.00 -24.54 -26.23
N ARG A 501 15.46 -25.52 -27.00
CA ARG A 501 16.53 -25.36 -28.02
C ARG A 501 16.18 -24.32 -29.10
N ALA A 502 14.90 -24.17 -29.45
CA ALA A 502 14.47 -23.08 -30.34
C ALA A 502 14.79 -21.69 -29.75
N LYS A 503 14.63 -21.52 -28.43
CA LYS A 503 14.96 -20.25 -27.78
C LYS A 503 16.47 -19.99 -27.83
N ASP A 504 17.28 -21.05 -27.67
CA ASP A 504 18.74 -20.95 -27.80
C ASP A 504 19.15 -20.56 -29.22
N ALA A 505 18.49 -21.12 -30.24
CA ALA A 505 18.71 -20.72 -31.63
C ALA A 505 18.40 -19.22 -31.84
N ALA A 506 17.30 -18.71 -31.28
CA ALA A 506 16.96 -17.29 -31.36
C ALA A 506 17.95 -16.38 -30.61
N GLU A 507 18.42 -16.82 -29.43
CA GLU A 507 19.44 -16.13 -28.65
C GLU A 507 20.78 -16.08 -29.41
N ARG A 508 21.18 -17.18 -30.06
CA ARG A 508 22.39 -17.26 -30.89
C ARG A 508 22.34 -16.35 -32.12
N VAL A 509 21.20 -16.25 -32.81
CA VAL A 509 21.04 -15.27 -33.90
C VAL A 509 21.21 -13.84 -33.36
N SER A 510 20.64 -13.55 -32.18
CA SER A 510 20.75 -12.24 -31.54
C SER A 510 22.17 -11.94 -31.04
N GLU A 511 22.92 -12.96 -30.63
CA GLU A 511 24.34 -12.88 -30.27
C GLU A 511 25.20 -12.62 -31.51
N TRP A 512 25.00 -13.37 -32.59
CA TRP A 512 25.71 -13.18 -33.86
C TRP A 512 25.55 -11.75 -34.40
N VAL A 513 24.34 -11.19 -34.40
CA VAL A 513 24.12 -9.78 -34.82
C VAL A 513 24.91 -8.79 -33.95
N ARG A 514 25.06 -9.06 -32.66
CA ARG A 514 25.76 -8.15 -31.74
C ARG A 514 27.27 -8.30 -31.81
N GLU A 515 27.76 -9.53 -31.86
CA GLU A 515 29.18 -9.84 -31.71
C GLU A 515 29.92 -9.87 -33.04
N GLU A 516 29.31 -10.37 -34.12
CA GLU A 516 29.98 -10.56 -35.41
C GLU A 516 29.55 -9.51 -36.43
N VAL A 517 28.25 -9.17 -36.50
CA VAL A 517 27.79 -8.07 -37.36
C VAL A 517 28.11 -6.70 -36.72
N GLY A 518 28.36 -6.67 -35.40
CA GLY A 518 28.79 -5.47 -34.67
C GLY A 518 27.68 -4.45 -34.42
N LEU A 519 26.42 -4.87 -34.43
CA LEU A 519 25.27 -3.97 -34.26
C LEU A 519 24.71 -3.98 -32.83
N VAL A 520 24.46 -2.78 -32.29
CA VAL A 520 23.90 -2.62 -30.94
C VAL A 520 22.39 -2.85 -30.97
N ALA A 521 21.89 -3.84 -30.22
CA ALA A 521 20.49 -4.24 -30.29
C ALA A 521 19.46 -3.16 -29.85
N PRO A 522 18.31 -3.08 -30.56
CA PRO A 522 17.00 -2.72 -30.10
C PRO A 522 16.61 -2.74 -28.62
N PRO A 523 15.98 -1.71 -28.02
CA PRO A 523 15.18 -1.93 -26.81
C PRO A 523 14.07 -2.98 -26.99
N ARG A 524 13.57 -3.21 -28.22
CA ARG A 524 12.63 -4.31 -28.55
C ARG A 524 13.21 -5.43 -29.44
N ALA A 525 14.48 -5.38 -29.83
CA ALA A 525 15.01 -6.39 -30.75
C ALA A 525 15.16 -7.78 -30.13
N ALA A 526 15.30 -7.86 -28.80
CA ALA A 526 15.35 -9.15 -28.10
C ALA A 526 14.05 -9.97 -28.26
N GLN A 527 12.94 -9.38 -28.77
CA GLN A 527 11.65 -10.05 -28.86
C GLN A 527 10.85 -9.83 -30.16
N SER A 528 11.17 -8.86 -31.03
CA SER A 528 10.37 -8.64 -32.26
C SER A 528 11.05 -7.77 -33.34
N CYS A 529 10.96 -8.26 -34.58
CA CYS A 529 10.94 -7.63 -35.91
C CYS A 529 12.12 -6.75 -36.38
N LEU A 530 12.75 -7.20 -37.48
CA LEU A 530 13.42 -6.34 -38.47
C LEU A 530 12.41 -5.48 -39.28
N ALA A 531 11.13 -5.84 -39.26
CA ALA A 531 10.07 -5.30 -40.13
C ALA A 531 9.54 -3.88 -39.81
N SER A 532 10.09 -3.14 -38.83
CA SER A 532 9.47 -1.87 -38.37
C SER A 532 9.55 -0.69 -39.35
N SER A 533 10.24 -0.83 -40.49
CA SER A 533 10.42 0.28 -41.45
C SER A 533 9.57 0.18 -42.73
N VAL A 534 8.93 -0.96 -43.02
CA VAL A 534 8.26 -1.18 -44.33
C VAL A 534 6.76 -0.83 -44.33
N HIS A 535 6.18 -0.42 -43.19
CA HIS A 535 4.73 -0.15 -43.07
C HIS A 535 4.37 1.29 -42.66
N HIS A 536 5.21 2.27 -43.00
CA HIS A 536 4.85 3.69 -42.91
C HIS A 536 4.42 4.29 -44.25
N GLU A 537 3.48 3.63 -44.91
CA GLU A 537 2.57 4.30 -45.86
C GLU A 537 1.24 3.54 -45.89
N LYS A 538 0.34 3.88 -44.95
CA LYS A 538 -1.08 3.69 -45.23
C LYS A 538 -1.48 4.82 -46.18
N PRO A 539 -1.92 4.56 -47.43
CA PRO A 539 -2.48 5.60 -48.25
C PRO A 539 -3.71 6.16 -47.53
N ARG A 540 -3.63 7.43 -47.13
CA ARG A 540 -4.83 8.17 -46.73
C ARG A 540 -5.65 8.36 -48.00
N LEU A 541 -6.76 7.64 -48.11
CA LEU A 541 -7.78 7.97 -49.09
C LEU A 541 -8.23 9.43 -48.81
N PRO A 542 -8.24 10.31 -49.81
CA PRO A 542 -8.69 11.68 -49.63
C PRO A 542 -10.19 11.68 -49.34
N ASN A 543 -10.58 12.27 -48.21
CA ASN A 543 -11.99 12.54 -47.89
C ASN A 543 -12.57 13.44 -48.99
N GLY A 544 -13.63 12.96 -49.64
CA GLY A 544 -14.38 13.72 -50.62
C GLY A 544 -14.85 15.05 -50.04
N GLN A 545 -14.45 16.12 -50.70
CA GLN A 545 -15.00 17.45 -50.51
C GLN A 545 -16.46 17.44 -50.97
N GLY A 546 -17.38 17.70 -50.04
CA GLY A 546 -18.70 18.19 -50.39
C GLY A 546 -18.61 19.69 -50.67
N SER A 547 -19.17 20.12 -51.80
CA SER A 547 -19.65 21.47 -52.08
C SER A 547 -20.58 21.43 -53.29
N PRO A 548 -21.53 22.37 -53.46
CA PRO A 548 -22.02 23.37 -52.51
C PRO A 548 -23.34 23.00 -51.84
#